data_AF-A0A0J7JXZ4-F1
#
_entry.id   AF-A0A0J7JXZ4-F1
#
_cell.length_a   1.000
_cell.length_b   1.000
_cell.length_c   1.000
_cell.angle_alpha   90.00
_cell.angle_beta   90.00
_cell.angle_gamma   90.00
#
_symmetry.space_group_name_H-M   'P 1'
#
loop_
_entity.id
_entity.type
_entity.pdbx_description
1 polymer ?
#
loop_
_entity_poly.entity_id
_entity_poly.type
_entity_poly.pdbx_seq_one_letter_code
_entity_poly.pdbx_strand_id
1 'polypeptide(L)'
;MICTGDAMSWQQFKSQYLVRFWAPLPAVIAAGILSTYYFGMTGTFWAVTGEFTRWGGHVLQWFGLHPEQWGYFKVIGLQGTPLERIDGRMIIGMFAGCIAAALWANNIKLRQPQHRIRIVQALLGGIIAGFGARLAMGCNLAAFFTGIPQFSLHAWFFALATAAGSYFGAKFTLLPMFRIPVKLQKVKAAAPLTQKPEQARRRFRLGMAVFGLAVAWSLWTLFDAPKLGIAMLFGIGFGLLIER
;
A
#
# COMPACT_ATOMS: atom_id res chain seq x y z
N MET A 1 -23.81 0.34 39.36
CA MET A 1 -23.62 -1.00 38.76
C MET A 1 -22.31 -0.93 37.97
N ILE A 2 -21.29 -1.60 38.48
CA ILE A 2 -19.91 -1.50 38.01
C ILE A 2 -19.81 -2.25 36.67
N CYS A 3 -19.44 -1.54 35.60
CA CYS A 3 -19.11 -2.15 34.31
C CYS A 3 -17.78 -2.90 34.47
N THR A 4 -17.85 -4.21 34.74
CA THR A 4 -16.72 -5.11 34.67
C THR A 4 -16.23 -5.15 33.23
N GLY A 5 -14.98 -4.74 33.00
CA GLY A 5 -14.30 -4.89 31.73
C GLY A 5 -14.11 -6.38 31.43
N ASP A 6 -14.95 -6.92 30.56
CA ASP A 6 -14.72 -8.25 30.00
C ASP A 6 -13.44 -8.20 29.17
N ALA A 7 -12.40 -8.90 29.64
CA ALA A 7 -11.20 -9.14 28.89
C ALA A 7 -11.59 -9.82 27.57
N MET A 8 -11.40 -9.13 26.44
CA MET A 8 -11.73 -9.67 25.13
C MET A 8 -11.08 -11.04 24.94
N SER A 9 -11.89 -12.06 24.65
CA SER A 9 -11.40 -13.39 24.30
C SER A 9 -10.46 -13.29 23.10
N TRP A 10 -9.34 -14.03 23.12
CA TRP A 10 -8.37 -14.08 22.02
C TRP A 10 -9.02 -14.37 20.66
N GLN A 11 -10.10 -15.16 20.64
CA GLN A 11 -10.87 -15.45 19.43
C GLN A 11 -11.67 -14.24 18.93
N GLN A 12 -12.21 -13.43 19.83
CA GLN A 12 -12.93 -12.19 19.50
C GLN A 12 -11.94 -11.11 19.04
N PHE A 13 -10.80 -10.94 19.72
CA PHE A 13 -9.72 -10.04 19.28
C PHE A 13 -9.26 -10.40 17.87
N LYS A 14 -9.00 -11.69 17.62
CA LYS A 14 -8.60 -12.19 16.31
C LYS A 14 -9.68 -11.95 15.26
N SER A 15 -10.94 -12.22 15.56
CA SER A 15 -12.05 -12.00 14.63
C SER A 15 -12.20 -10.53 14.23
N GLN A 16 -12.23 -9.64 15.24
CA GLN A 16 -12.59 -8.24 15.07
C GLN A 16 -11.45 -7.39 14.51
N TYR A 17 -10.21 -7.62 14.96
CA TYR A 17 -9.06 -6.82 14.56
C TYR A 17 -8.18 -7.51 13.50
N LEU A 18 -8.12 -8.84 13.48
CA LEU A 18 -7.23 -9.61 12.58
C LEU A 18 -7.95 -10.36 11.45
N VAL A 19 -9.28 -10.35 11.36
CA VAL A 19 -10.01 -11.09 10.29
C VAL A 19 -10.99 -10.19 9.53
N ARG A 20 -11.77 -9.35 10.22
CA ARG A 20 -12.74 -8.46 9.57
C ARG A 20 -12.10 -7.16 9.07
N PHE A 21 -12.62 -6.62 7.98
CA PHE A 21 -12.27 -5.27 7.51
C PHE A 21 -12.70 -4.24 8.56
N TRP A 22 -11.83 -3.28 8.84
CA TRP A 22 -12.08 -2.21 9.80
C TRP A 22 -13.11 -1.23 9.23
N ALA A 23 -13.84 -0.56 10.12
CA ALA A 23 -14.67 0.54 9.67
C ALA A 23 -13.77 1.65 9.07
N PRO A 24 -14.16 2.26 7.94
CA PRO A 24 -13.29 3.19 7.20
C PRO A 24 -12.91 4.43 8.02
N LEU A 25 -13.80 4.88 8.92
CA LEU A 25 -13.55 6.06 9.74
C LEU A 25 -12.41 5.85 10.77
N PRO A 26 -12.43 4.80 11.63
CA PRO A 26 -11.28 4.47 12.47
C PRO A 26 -9.97 4.29 11.71
N ALA A 27 -9.99 3.65 10.54
CA ALA A 27 -8.79 3.42 9.74
C ALA A 27 -8.18 4.73 9.25
N VAL A 28 -8.99 5.67 8.76
CA VAL A 28 -8.51 6.99 8.31
C VAL A 28 -7.98 7.83 9.47
N ILE A 29 -8.64 7.81 10.64
CA ILE A 29 -8.17 8.51 11.84
C ILE A 29 -6.82 7.94 12.29
N ALA A 30 -6.71 6.61 12.38
CA ALA A 30 -5.45 5.95 12.72
C ALA A 30 -4.35 6.28 11.72
N ALA A 31 -4.66 6.29 10.42
CA ALA A 31 -3.72 6.67 9.36
C ALA A 31 -3.22 8.11 9.53
N GLY A 32 -4.11 9.05 9.86
CA GLY A 32 -3.76 10.46 10.08
C GLY A 32 -2.90 10.68 11.33
N ILE A 33 -3.20 9.99 12.43
CA ILE A 33 -2.36 10.04 13.65
C ILE A 33 -0.98 9.46 13.34
N LEU A 34 -0.94 8.31 12.66
CA LEU A 34 0.29 7.61 12.31
C LEU A 34 1.14 8.44 11.33
N SER A 35 0.53 9.11 10.34
CA SER A 35 1.24 10.00 9.42
C SER A 35 1.80 11.23 10.11
N THR A 36 1.07 11.80 11.08
CA THR A 36 1.53 12.94 11.87
C THR A 36 2.74 12.58 12.73
N TYR A 37 2.69 11.43 13.42
CA TYR A 37 3.82 10.94 14.21
C TYR A 37 5.02 10.59 13.34
N TYR A 38 4.79 9.96 12.17
CA TYR A 38 5.82 9.66 11.19
C TYR A 38 6.55 10.93 10.74
N PHE A 39 5.80 11.97 10.38
CA PHE A 39 6.36 13.25 9.97
C PHE A 39 7.18 13.89 11.09
N GLY A 40 6.65 13.90 12.32
CA GLY A 40 7.36 14.44 13.49
C GLY A 40 8.68 13.76 13.81
N MET A 41 8.78 12.44 13.63
CA MET A 41 9.99 11.68 13.98
C MET A 41 11.02 11.57 12.85
N THR A 42 10.56 11.39 11.61
CA THR A 42 11.46 11.18 10.47
C THR A 42 11.81 12.48 9.75
N GLY A 43 11.00 13.54 9.92
CA GLY A 43 11.11 14.79 9.16
C GLY A 43 10.68 14.65 7.71
N THR A 44 10.15 13.48 7.32
CA THR A 44 9.69 13.16 5.97
C THR A 44 8.21 12.81 6.00
N PHE A 45 7.48 13.11 4.92
CA PHE A 45 6.07 12.76 4.80
C PHE A 45 5.91 11.36 4.20
N TRP A 46 4.70 10.81 4.30
CA TRP A 46 4.39 9.50 3.73
C TRP A 46 4.37 9.55 2.19
N ALA A 47 5.55 9.40 1.58
CA ALA A 47 5.78 9.50 0.15
C ALA A 47 6.18 8.14 -0.44
N VAL A 48 5.37 7.64 -1.36
CA VAL A 48 5.65 6.36 -2.03
C VAL A 48 6.10 6.59 -3.49
N THR A 49 5.60 7.65 -4.12
CA THR A 49 5.91 8.01 -5.51
C THR A 49 7.41 8.20 -5.68
N GLY A 50 8.06 9.09 -4.92
CA GLY A 50 9.48 9.42 -5.09
C GLY A 50 10.39 8.18 -5.21
N GLU A 51 10.28 7.28 -4.25
CA GLU A 51 11.06 6.04 -4.21
C GLU A 51 10.75 5.07 -5.34
N PHE A 52 9.48 4.87 -5.72
CA PHE A 52 9.18 3.95 -6.82
C PHE A 52 9.83 4.38 -8.15
N THR A 53 10.06 5.67 -8.38
CA THR A 53 10.84 6.08 -9.55
C THR A 53 12.33 6.04 -9.34
N ARG A 54 12.82 6.21 -8.12
CA ARG A 54 14.23 5.91 -7.86
C ARG A 54 14.52 4.43 -8.13
N TRP A 55 13.63 3.53 -7.71
CA TRP A 55 13.70 2.10 -8.03
C TRP A 55 13.62 1.86 -9.55
N GLY A 56 12.67 2.50 -10.23
CA GLY A 56 12.60 2.46 -11.69
C GLY A 56 13.87 2.98 -12.38
N GLY A 57 14.48 4.04 -11.84
CA GLY A 57 15.77 4.57 -12.29
C GLY A 57 16.90 3.56 -12.13
N HIS A 58 16.98 2.87 -10.99
CA HIS A 58 17.96 1.80 -10.78
C HIS A 58 17.75 0.62 -11.75
N VAL A 59 16.50 0.26 -12.04
CA VAL A 59 16.19 -0.74 -13.06
C VAL A 59 16.69 -0.28 -14.43
N LEU A 60 16.48 0.98 -14.80
CA LEU A 60 16.99 1.53 -16.07
C LEU A 60 18.53 1.56 -16.12
N GLN A 61 19.20 1.80 -14.99
CA GLN A 61 20.67 1.68 -14.90
C GLN A 61 21.15 0.27 -15.19
N TRP A 62 20.43 -0.77 -14.74
CA TRP A 62 20.78 -2.15 -15.06
C TRP A 62 20.64 -2.48 -16.55
N PHE A 63 19.76 -1.77 -17.27
CA PHE A 63 19.65 -1.85 -18.73
C PHE A 63 20.66 -0.95 -19.47
N GLY A 64 21.64 -0.37 -18.78
CA GLY A 64 22.71 0.44 -19.37
C GLY A 64 22.32 1.87 -19.72
N LEU A 65 21.16 2.35 -19.25
CA LEU A 65 20.78 3.76 -19.38
C LEU A 65 21.38 4.57 -18.23
N HIS A 66 21.67 5.85 -18.46
CA HIS A 66 22.20 6.78 -17.45
C HIS A 66 21.12 7.78 -16.97
N PRO A 67 20.10 7.35 -16.21
CA PRO A 67 19.04 8.23 -15.74
C PRO A 67 19.55 9.30 -14.78
N GLU A 68 20.75 9.18 -14.19
CA GLU A 68 21.31 10.25 -13.33
C GLU A 68 21.52 11.56 -14.09
N GLN A 69 21.68 11.48 -15.41
CA GLN A 69 21.91 12.65 -16.27
C GLN A 69 20.62 13.38 -16.63
N TRP A 70 19.46 12.75 -16.45
CA TRP A 70 18.18 13.29 -16.85
C TRP A 70 17.72 14.37 -15.87
N GLY A 71 17.15 15.48 -16.38
CA GLY A 71 16.78 16.65 -15.57
C GLY A 71 15.87 16.33 -14.39
N TYR A 72 14.94 15.37 -14.56
CA TYR A 72 14.04 14.93 -13.48
C TYR A 72 14.77 14.24 -12.32
N PHE A 73 15.74 13.37 -12.62
CA PHE A 73 16.52 12.65 -11.60
C PHE A 73 17.60 13.52 -10.97
N LYS A 74 18.03 14.59 -11.63
CA LYS A 74 18.86 15.64 -11.01
C LYS A 74 18.11 16.39 -9.91
N VAL A 75 16.81 16.66 -10.11
CA VAL A 75 15.97 17.33 -9.10
C VAL A 75 15.61 16.38 -7.95
N ILE A 76 15.31 15.12 -8.23
CA ILE A 76 14.90 14.13 -7.21
C ILE A 76 16.08 13.48 -6.48
N GLY A 77 17.27 13.42 -7.09
CA GLY A 77 18.44 12.73 -6.57
C GLY A 77 18.32 11.20 -6.65
N LEU A 78 19.22 10.58 -7.40
CA LEU A 78 19.34 9.12 -7.51
C LEU A 78 20.44 8.55 -6.58
N GLN A 79 20.87 9.30 -5.57
CA GLN A 79 21.99 8.91 -4.69
C GLN A 79 21.58 7.89 -3.62
N GLY A 80 22.40 6.84 -3.42
CA GLY A 80 22.22 5.79 -2.40
C GLY A 80 21.35 4.61 -2.84
N THR A 81 21.22 3.61 -1.99
CA THR A 81 20.36 2.43 -2.24
C THR A 81 18.97 2.60 -1.59
N PRO A 82 17.93 1.86 -2.03
CA PRO A 82 16.63 1.83 -1.35
C PRO A 82 16.69 1.49 0.15
N LEU A 83 17.73 0.77 0.57
CA LEU A 83 17.94 0.35 1.95
C LEU A 83 18.58 1.45 2.81
N GLU A 84 19.21 2.45 2.23
CA GLU A 84 19.83 3.54 2.98
C GLU A 84 18.88 4.74 3.17
N ARG A 85 17.76 4.74 2.44
CA ARG A 85 16.78 5.83 2.45
C ARG A 85 15.60 5.53 3.38
N ILE A 86 15.12 6.58 4.03
CA ILE A 86 13.96 6.55 4.94
C ILE A 86 12.72 6.02 4.20
N ASP A 87 12.37 6.65 3.08
CA ASP A 87 11.20 6.29 2.29
C ASP A 87 11.31 4.86 1.72
N GLY A 88 12.52 4.42 1.33
CA GLY A 88 12.76 3.08 0.80
C GLY A 88 12.55 1.98 1.84
N ARG A 89 13.06 2.17 3.08
CA ARG A 89 12.79 1.26 4.20
C ARG A 89 11.33 1.27 4.63
N MET A 90 10.67 2.43 4.59
CA MET A 90 9.24 2.54 4.85
C MET A 90 8.42 1.70 3.85
N ILE A 91 8.74 1.76 2.55
CA ILE A 91 8.04 0.96 1.53
C ILE A 91 8.26 -0.54 1.73
N ILE A 92 9.49 -0.95 2.07
CA ILE A 92 9.79 -2.36 2.37
C ILE A 92 8.99 -2.83 3.59
N GLY A 93 8.94 -2.02 4.65
CA GLY A 93 8.10 -2.25 5.82
C GLY A 93 6.62 -2.37 5.45
N MET A 94 6.13 -1.48 4.59
CA MET A 94 4.73 -1.48 4.12
C MET A 94 4.38 -2.75 3.34
N PHE A 95 5.25 -3.21 2.43
CA PHE A 95 5.05 -4.49 1.75
C PHE A 95 5.03 -5.67 2.73
N ALA A 96 5.94 -5.69 3.70
CA ALA A 96 5.98 -6.74 4.72
C ALA A 96 4.70 -6.74 5.59
N GLY A 97 4.23 -5.55 5.99
CA GLY A 97 2.98 -5.36 6.72
C GLY A 97 1.75 -5.85 5.94
N CYS A 98 1.61 -5.44 4.68
CA CYS A 98 0.52 -5.89 3.82
C CYS A 98 0.52 -7.41 3.64
N ILE A 99 1.69 -8.02 3.37
CA ILE A 99 1.82 -9.47 3.20
C ILE A 99 1.46 -10.21 4.50
N ALA A 100 1.92 -9.72 5.65
CA ALA A 100 1.57 -10.28 6.96
C ALA A 100 0.07 -10.22 7.23
N ALA A 101 -0.56 -9.05 7.01
CA ALA A 101 -2.00 -8.87 7.18
C ALA A 101 -2.80 -9.77 6.23
N ALA A 102 -2.43 -9.84 4.95
CA ALA A 102 -3.10 -10.68 3.95
C ALA A 102 -2.99 -12.17 4.28
N LEU A 103 -1.83 -12.61 4.82
CA LEU A 103 -1.61 -13.98 5.31
C LEU A 103 -2.46 -14.30 6.54
N TRP A 104 -2.58 -13.37 7.50
CA TRP A 104 -3.45 -13.53 8.66
C TRP A 104 -4.93 -13.60 8.31
N ALA A 105 -5.37 -12.81 7.33
CA ALA A 105 -6.74 -12.84 6.81
C ALA A 105 -7.03 -14.06 5.93
N ASN A 106 -6.01 -14.85 5.58
CA ASN A 106 -6.11 -15.95 4.62
C ASN A 106 -6.65 -15.51 3.23
N ASN A 107 -6.49 -14.23 2.88
CA ASN A 107 -7.07 -13.63 1.68
C ASN A 107 -6.19 -13.72 0.43
N ILE A 108 -5.00 -14.31 0.55
CA ILE A 108 -4.11 -14.50 -0.61
C ILE A 108 -4.69 -15.54 -1.57
N LYS A 109 -5.19 -15.01 -2.70
CA LYS A 109 -5.67 -15.76 -3.85
C LYS A 109 -5.05 -15.17 -5.11
N LEU A 110 -4.22 -15.96 -5.79
CA LEU A 110 -3.69 -15.56 -7.09
C LEU A 110 -4.84 -15.59 -8.10
N ARG A 111 -5.33 -14.41 -8.48
CA ARG A 111 -6.44 -14.28 -9.43
C ARG A 111 -5.88 -13.97 -10.80
N GLN A 112 -5.90 -14.96 -11.68
CA GLN A 112 -5.54 -14.72 -13.07
C GLN A 112 -6.65 -13.94 -13.81
N PRO A 113 -6.30 -12.92 -14.59
CA PRO A 113 -7.27 -12.16 -15.36
C PRO A 113 -7.91 -13.06 -16.42
N GLN A 114 -9.23 -13.07 -16.46
CA GLN A 114 -10.02 -13.93 -17.35
C GLN A 114 -9.92 -13.53 -18.83
N HIS A 115 -9.48 -12.30 -19.12
CA HIS A 115 -9.48 -11.74 -20.49
C HIS A 115 -8.29 -10.81 -20.72
N ARG A 116 -7.71 -10.86 -21.93
CA ARG A 116 -6.53 -10.06 -22.34
C ARG A 116 -6.80 -8.55 -22.30
N ILE A 117 -8.03 -8.11 -22.59
CA ILE A 117 -8.44 -6.70 -22.48
C ILE A 117 -8.20 -6.15 -21.07
N ARG A 118 -8.43 -6.95 -20.01
CA ARG A 118 -8.16 -6.50 -18.62
C ARG A 118 -6.68 -6.27 -18.37
N ILE A 119 -5.82 -7.10 -18.98
CA ILE A 119 -4.36 -6.96 -18.86
C ILE A 119 -3.92 -5.66 -19.54
N VAL A 120 -4.40 -5.42 -20.77
CA VAL A 120 -4.08 -4.19 -21.51
C VAL A 120 -4.59 -2.94 -20.78
N GLN A 121 -5.82 -2.97 -20.27
CA GLN A 121 -6.39 -1.88 -19.45
C GLN A 121 -5.56 -1.61 -18.20
N ALA A 122 -5.14 -2.65 -17.47
CA ALA A 122 -4.32 -2.49 -16.27
C ALA A 122 -2.94 -1.91 -16.60
N LEU A 123 -2.32 -2.36 -17.71
CA LEU A 123 -1.03 -1.87 -18.15
C LEU A 123 -1.09 -0.40 -18.60
N LEU A 124 -2.01 -0.07 -19.51
CA LEU A 124 -2.21 1.30 -20.00
C LEU A 124 -2.66 2.24 -18.87
N GLY A 125 -3.59 1.80 -18.03
CA GLY A 125 -4.04 2.56 -16.87
C GLY A 125 -2.90 2.81 -15.88
N GLY A 126 -2.03 1.83 -15.64
CA GLY A 126 -0.84 1.97 -14.80
C GLY A 126 0.17 2.97 -15.38
N ILE A 127 0.41 2.94 -16.69
CA ILE A 127 1.30 3.91 -17.36
C ILE A 127 0.74 5.34 -17.23
N ILE A 128 -0.54 5.54 -17.53
CA ILE A 128 -1.18 6.86 -17.44
C ILE A 128 -1.19 7.37 -15.99
N ALA A 129 -1.56 6.52 -15.03
CA ALA A 129 -1.57 6.87 -13.62
C ALA A 129 -0.16 7.20 -13.10
N GLY A 130 0.85 6.41 -13.50
CA GLY A 130 2.25 6.66 -13.16
C GLY A 130 2.75 7.98 -13.75
N PHE A 131 2.45 8.24 -15.02
CA PHE A 131 2.77 9.51 -15.68
C PHE A 131 2.11 10.71 -14.97
N GLY A 132 0.82 10.61 -14.65
CA GLY A 132 0.10 11.64 -13.90
C GLY A 132 0.68 11.89 -12.50
N ALA A 133 0.99 10.81 -11.75
CA ALA A 133 1.63 10.90 -10.44
C ALA A 133 3.00 11.60 -10.49
N ARG A 134 3.74 11.45 -11.61
CA ARG A 134 5.00 12.16 -11.83
C ARG A 134 4.82 13.63 -12.08
N LEU A 135 3.91 13.99 -12.99
CA LEU A 135 3.61 15.39 -13.29
C LEU A 135 3.11 16.14 -12.06
N ALA A 136 2.31 15.48 -11.22
CA ALA A 136 1.79 16.04 -9.99
C ALA A 136 2.80 16.04 -8.81
N MET A 137 3.96 15.38 -8.96
CA MET A 137 4.97 15.20 -7.91
C MET A 137 4.40 14.62 -6.61
N GLY A 138 3.42 13.71 -6.69
CA GLY A 138 2.72 13.19 -5.52
C GLY A 138 1.93 11.91 -5.78
N CYS A 139 1.38 11.33 -4.71
CA CYS A 139 0.36 10.30 -4.76
C CYS A 139 -0.87 10.74 -3.96
N ASN A 140 -1.98 10.02 -4.12
CA ASN A 140 -3.21 10.25 -3.37
C ASN A 140 -2.98 10.29 -1.86
N LEU A 141 -2.17 9.36 -1.34
CA LEU A 141 -1.91 9.28 0.10
C LEU A 141 -1.15 10.52 0.60
N ALA A 142 -0.06 10.92 -0.08
CA ALA A 142 0.71 12.09 0.31
C ALA A 142 -0.13 13.38 0.18
N ALA A 143 -0.88 13.53 -0.91
CA ALA A 143 -1.73 14.71 -1.09
C ALA A 143 -2.80 14.82 0.01
N PHE A 144 -3.44 13.72 0.39
CA PHE A 144 -4.54 13.74 1.36
C PHE A 144 -4.10 13.78 2.82
N PHE A 145 -3.08 12.99 3.20
CA PHE A 145 -2.65 12.90 4.61
C PHE A 145 -1.61 13.96 5.01
N THR A 146 -0.90 14.57 4.05
CA THR A 146 0.09 15.60 4.37
C THR A 146 -0.20 16.92 3.65
N GLY A 147 -0.51 16.89 2.35
CA GLY A 147 -0.75 18.12 1.57
C GLY A 147 -1.96 18.94 2.02
N ILE A 148 -3.13 18.31 2.19
CA ILE A 148 -4.37 18.99 2.60
C ILE A 148 -4.27 19.55 4.04
N PRO A 149 -3.80 18.79 5.06
CA PRO A 149 -3.64 19.33 6.41
C PRO A 149 -2.63 20.48 6.52
N GLN A 150 -1.64 20.53 5.61
CA GLN A 150 -0.70 21.65 5.49
C GLN A 150 -1.29 22.85 4.74
N PHE A 151 -2.59 22.82 4.39
CA PHE A 151 -3.29 23.83 3.59
C PHE A 151 -2.60 24.14 2.26
N SER A 152 -1.96 23.14 1.65
CA SER A 152 -1.31 23.32 0.35
C SER A 152 -2.35 23.45 -0.75
N LEU A 153 -2.33 24.59 -1.45
CA LEU A 153 -3.19 24.85 -2.61
C LEU A 153 -2.99 23.78 -3.70
N HIS A 154 -1.74 23.35 -3.94
CA HIS A 154 -1.43 22.26 -4.88
C HIS A 154 -2.18 20.96 -4.55
N ALA A 155 -2.26 20.60 -3.27
CA ALA A 155 -2.93 19.37 -2.84
C ALA A 155 -4.45 19.42 -3.08
N TRP A 156 -5.07 20.59 -2.92
CA TRP A 156 -6.49 20.79 -3.22
C TRP A 156 -6.78 20.68 -4.71
N PHE A 157 -5.97 21.32 -5.56
CA PHE A 157 -6.09 21.18 -7.02
C PHE A 157 -5.86 19.73 -7.46
N PHE A 158 -4.86 19.06 -6.90
CA PHE A 158 -4.60 17.64 -7.15
C PHE A 158 -5.79 16.76 -6.75
N ALA A 159 -6.41 17.01 -5.59
CA ALA A 159 -7.57 16.27 -5.11
C ALA A 159 -8.76 16.40 -6.07
N LEU A 160 -9.10 17.61 -6.48
CA LEU A 160 -10.19 17.88 -7.42
C LEU A 160 -9.92 17.27 -8.79
N ALA A 161 -8.70 17.45 -9.32
CA ALA A 161 -8.30 16.88 -10.60
C ALA A 161 -8.31 15.34 -10.57
N THR A 162 -7.87 14.72 -9.46
CA THR A 162 -7.89 13.26 -9.28
C THR A 162 -9.33 12.75 -9.19
N ALA A 163 -10.22 13.46 -8.51
CA ALA A 163 -11.64 13.10 -8.42
C ALA A 163 -12.30 13.16 -9.81
N ALA A 164 -12.11 14.25 -10.55
CA ALA A 164 -12.60 14.41 -11.91
C ALA A 164 -12.01 13.34 -12.85
N GLY A 165 -10.69 13.15 -12.83
CA GLY A 165 -9.99 12.17 -13.66
C GLY A 165 -10.44 10.74 -13.37
N SER A 166 -10.66 10.38 -12.10
CA SER A 166 -11.18 9.07 -11.70
C SER A 166 -12.63 8.86 -12.18
N TYR A 167 -13.47 9.90 -12.11
CA TYR A 167 -14.85 9.86 -12.62
C TYR A 167 -14.88 9.63 -14.14
N PHE A 168 -14.13 10.43 -14.90
CA PHE A 168 -14.06 10.28 -16.36
C PHE A 168 -13.39 8.95 -16.77
N GLY A 169 -12.34 8.53 -16.08
CA GLY A 169 -11.67 7.25 -16.31
C GLY A 169 -12.58 6.05 -16.05
N ALA A 170 -13.38 6.10 -14.98
CA ALA A 170 -14.40 5.08 -14.71
C ALA A 170 -15.45 5.04 -15.82
N LYS A 171 -15.97 6.21 -16.23
CA LYS A 171 -16.96 6.32 -17.31
C LYS A 171 -16.41 5.80 -18.65
N PHE A 172 -15.15 6.10 -18.97
CA PHE A 172 -14.48 5.63 -20.18
C PHE A 172 -14.30 4.10 -20.18
N THR A 173 -13.89 3.52 -19.05
CA THR A 173 -13.70 2.07 -18.93
C THR A 173 -15.02 1.29 -19.03
N LEU A 174 -16.15 1.95 -18.77
CA LEU A 174 -17.49 1.37 -18.92
C LEU A 174 -18.03 1.38 -20.35
N LEU A 175 -17.31 1.98 -21.32
CA LEU A 175 -17.74 2.00 -22.72
C LEU A 175 -17.81 0.58 -23.31
N PRO A 176 -18.72 0.32 -24.28
CA PRO A 176 -18.96 -1.02 -24.83
C PRO A 176 -17.71 -1.71 -25.38
N MET A 177 -16.79 -0.94 -25.96
CA MET A 177 -15.52 -1.43 -26.52
C MET A 177 -14.56 -2.01 -25.46
N PHE A 178 -14.66 -1.54 -24.21
CA PHE A 178 -13.80 -1.92 -23.10
C PHE A 178 -14.47 -2.91 -22.13
N ARG A 179 -15.76 -3.19 -22.35
CA ARG A 179 -16.53 -4.15 -21.55
C ARG A 179 -16.13 -5.56 -21.93
N ILE A 180 -15.58 -6.29 -20.97
CA ILE A 180 -15.28 -7.71 -21.13
C ILE A 180 -16.62 -8.43 -21.29
N PRO A 181 -16.82 -9.30 -22.30
CA PRO A 181 -17.97 -10.17 -22.34
C PRO A 181 -17.87 -11.15 -21.17
N VAL A 182 -18.56 -10.83 -20.07
CA VAL A 182 -18.62 -11.71 -18.91
C VAL A 182 -19.49 -12.89 -19.29
N LYS A 183 -18.86 -14.02 -19.64
CA LYS A 183 -19.56 -15.30 -19.76
C LYS A 183 -20.00 -15.70 -18.35
N LEU A 184 -21.25 -15.41 -18.00
CA LEU A 184 -21.86 -15.88 -16.77
C LEU A 184 -21.97 -17.40 -16.85
N GLN A 185 -21.10 -18.11 -16.13
CA GLN A 185 -21.20 -19.56 -16.02
C GLN A 185 -22.33 -19.87 -15.05
N LYS A 186 -23.42 -20.46 -15.55
CA LYS A 186 -24.59 -20.82 -14.74
C LYS A 186 -24.19 -21.97 -13.81
N VAL A 187 -24.00 -21.67 -12.52
CA VAL A 187 -23.75 -22.69 -11.50
C VAL A 187 -25.09 -23.17 -10.95
N LYS A 188 -25.32 -24.49 -10.93
CA LYS A 188 -26.59 -25.09 -10.49
C LYS A 188 -26.75 -25.15 -8.95
N ALA A 189 -25.66 -24.97 -8.21
CA ALA A 189 -25.63 -24.98 -6.75
C ALA A 189 -24.52 -24.06 -6.24
N ALA A 190 -24.68 -23.49 -5.04
CA ALA A 190 -23.58 -22.79 -4.39
C ALA A 190 -22.39 -23.75 -4.23
N ALA A 191 -21.21 -23.36 -4.68
CA ALA A 191 -20.02 -24.16 -4.44
C ALA A 191 -19.83 -24.31 -2.91
N PRO A 192 -19.62 -25.54 -2.39
CA PRO A 192 -19.41 -25.71 -0.96
C PRO A 192 -18.17 -24.91 -0.54
N LEU A 193 -18.30 -24.13 0.54
CA LEU A 193 -17.19 -23.40 1.12
C LEU A 193 -16.13 -24.41 1.57
N THR A 194 -15.15 -24.69 0.71
CA THR A 194 -14.03 -25.57 1.03
C THR A 194 -13.11 -24.84 2.00
N GLN A 195 -13.49 -24.79 3.27
CA GLN A 195 -12.63 -24.27 4.32
C GLN A 195 -11.54 -25.31 4.56
N LYS A 196 -10.30 -24.98 4.17
CA LYS A 196 -9.10 -25.79 4.45
C LYS A 196 -8.43 -25.24 5.72
N PRO A 197 -8.81 -25.70 6.92
CA PRO A 197 -8.32 -25.14 8.18
C PRO A 197 -6.80 -25.27 8.35
N GLU A 198 -6.23 -26.39 7.89
CA GLU A 198 -4.78 -26.64 7.83
C GLU A 198 -4.04 -25.55 7.03
N GLN A 199 -4.58 -25.18 5.87
CA GLN A 199 -4.00 -24.15 5.01
C GLN A 199 -4.09 -22.77 5.65
N ALA A 200 -5.21 -22.46 6.32
CA ALA A 200 -5.37 -21.21 7.06
C ALA A 200 -4.38 -21.12 8.23
N ARG A 201 -4.17 -22.21 8.99
CA ARG A 201 -3.21 -22.26 10.10
C ARG A 201 -1.76 -22.11 9.63
N ARG A 202 -1.39 -22.73 8.51
CA ARG A 202 -0.06 -22.56 7.90
C ARG A 202 0.17 -21.14 7.40
N ARG A 203 -0.81 -20.54 6.70
CA ARG A 203 -0.73 -19.15 6.24
C ARG A 203 -0.64 -18.16 7.41
N PHE A 204 -1.40 -18.39 8.47
CA PHE A 204 -1.33 -17.58 9.68
C PHE A 204 0.06 -17.65 10.34
N ARG A 205 0.66 -18.85 10.44
CA ARG A 205 2.05 -19.02 10.93
C ARG A 205 3.07 -18.32 10.04
N LEU A 206 2.92 -18.39 8.73
CA LEU A 206 3.77 -17.66 7.79
C LEU A 206 3.62 -16.14 7.97
N GLY A 207 2.40 -15.63 8.14
CA GLY A 207 2.16 -14.21 8.42
C GLY A 207 2.82 -13.75 9.72
N MET A 208 2.72 -14.56 10.78
CA MET A 208 3.44 -14.34 12.05
C MET A 208 4.95 -14.30 11.86
N ALA A 209 5.52 -15.22 11.08
CA ALA A 209 6.95 -15.28 10.81
C ALA A 209 7.42 -14.05 10.02
N VAL A 210 6.71 -13.67 8.95
CA VAL A 210 7.03 -12.47 8.15
C VAL A 210 6.95 -11.22 9.01
N PHE A 211 5.90 -11.07 9.82
CA PHE A 211 5.74 -9.93 10.72
C PHE A 211 6.85 -9.90 11.78
N GLY A 212 7.14 -11.03 12.43
CA GLY A 212 8.18 -11.13 13.45
C GLY A 212 9.57 -10.82 12.90
N LEU A 213 9.91 -11.35 11.72
CA LEU A 213 11.18 -11.05 11.04
C LEU A 213 11.27 -9.58 10.64
N ALA A 214 10.19 -9.00 10.10
CA ALA A 214 10.16 -7.59 9.70
C ALA A 214 10.32 -6.67 10.92
N VAL A 215 9.63 -6.94 12.01
CA VAL A 215 9.76 -6.18 13.26
C VAL A 215 11.14 -6.35 13.88
N ALA A 216 11.67 -7.58 13.94
CA ALA A 216 13.01 -7.84 14.46
C ALA A 216 14.08 -7.11 13.64
N TRP A 217 13.98 -7.12 12.32
CA TRP A 217 14.89 -6.37 11.45
C TRP A 217 14.75 -4.86 11.63
N SER A 218 13.52 -4.37 11.80
CA SER A 218 13.25 -2.96 12.08
C SER A 218 13.84 -2.51 13.41
N LEU A 219 13.72 -3.34 14.46
CA LEU A 219 14.30 -3.10 15.78
C LEU A 219 15.83 -3.19 15.75
N TRP A 220 16.39 -4.15 15.02
CA TRP A 220 17.84 -4.24 14.85
C TRP A 220 18.38 -2.98 14.15
N THR A 221 17.73 -2.55 13.07
CA THR A 221 18.06 -1.30 12.37
C THR A 221 17.98 -0.08 13.28
N LEU A 222 17.09 -0.10 14.28
CA LEU A 222 16.91 1.01 15.21
C LEU A 222 18.20 1.32 16.00
N PHE A 223 19.00 0.28 16.30
CA PHE A 223 20.26 0.43 17.03
C PHE A 223 21.36 1.09 16.20
N ASP A 224 21.41 0.79 14.89
CA ASP A 224 22.42 1.36 14.00
C ASP A 224 22.00 2.73 13.43
N ALA A 225 20.74 2.85 13.02
CA ALA A 225 20.19 4.02 12.36
C ALA A 225 18.73 4.26 12.80
N PRO A 226 18.50 5.06 13.87
CA PRO A 226 17.19 5.16 14.50
C PRO A 226 16.09 5.66 13.56
N LYS A 227 16.38 6.63 12.69
CA LYS A 227 15.40 7.13 11.70
C LYS A 227 14.96 6.06 10.70
N LEU A 228 15.88 5.18 10.30
CA LEU A 228 15.62 4.11 9.34
C LEU A 228 14.80 2.98 9.98
N GLY A 229 15.09 2.65 11.25
CA GLY A 229 14.34 1.66 12.03
C GLY A 229 12.91 2.14 12.32
N ILE A 230 12.73 3.41 12.69
CA ILE A 230 11.41 4.03 12.87
C ILE A 230 10.63 4.01 11.56
N ALA A 231 11.25 4.39 10.44
CA ALA A 231 10.56 4.45 9.17
C ALA A 231 10.03 3.08 8.73
N MET A 232 10.79 2.02 8.97
CA MET A 232 10.38 0.65 8.69
C MET A 232 9.25 0.18 9.61
N LEU A 233 9.27 0.51 10.92
CA LEU A 233 8.16 0.20 11.85
C LEU A 233 6.86 0.88 11.42
N PHE A 234 6.94 2.17 11.06
CA PHE A 234 5.79 2.91 10.55
C PHE A 234 5.30 2.35 9.21
N GLY A 235 6.22 1.96 8.33
CA GLY A 235 5.92 1.23 7.11
C GLY A 235 5.08 -0.02 7.39
N ILE A 236 5.52 -0.88 8.32
CA ILE A 236 4.79 -2.08 8.74
C ILE A 236 3.38 -1.70 9.24
N GLY A 237 3.28 -0.66 10.08
CA GLY A 237 2.00 -0.15 10.58
C GLY A 237 1.06 0.32 9.46
N PHE A 238 1.56 1.13 8.52
CA PHE A 238 0.80 1.57 7.35
C PHE A 238 0.35 0.39 6.49
N GLY A 239 1.21 -0.59 6.27
CA GLY A 239 0.89 -1.78 5.48
C GLY A 239 -0.21 -2.65 6.12
N LEU A 240 -0.15 -2.81 7.44
CA LEU A 240 -1.21 -3.48 8.20
C LEU A 240 -2.53 -2.73 8.12
N LEU A 241 -2.49 -1.40 8.22
CA LEU A 241 -3.68 -0.56 8.20
C LEU A 241 -4.35 -0.52 6.82
N ILE A 242 -3.58 -0.50 5.73
CA ILE A 242 -4.13 -0.44 4.36
C ILE A 242 -4.83 -1.75 3.97
N GLU A 243 -4.31 -2.90 4.43
CA GLU A 243 -4.88 -4.21 4.11
C GLU A 243 -6.16 -4.52 4.93
N ARG A 244 -6.51 -3.68 5.91
CA ARG A 244 -7.59 -3.92 6.88
C ARG A 244 -8.70 -2.89 6.81
#